data_AF-A0A6I1KC72-F1
#
_entry.id   AF-A0A6I1KC72-F1
#
_cell.length_a   1.000
_cell.length_b   1.000
_cell.length_c   1.000
_cell.angle_alpha   90.00
_cell.angle_beta   90.00
_cell.angle_gamma   90.00
#
_symmetry.space_group_name_H-M   'P 1'
#
loop_
_entity.id
_entity.type
_entity.pdbx_description
1 polymer ?
#
loop_
_entity_poly.entity_id
_entity_poly.type
_entity_poly.pdbx_seq_one_letter_code
_entity_poly.pdbx_strand_id
1 'polypeptide(L)'
;MNGAGNDFILADNRAGNLRLTPEQVAHLCHRQRGIGADGLMLLVPCASGKADWAWEFWNSDGSRAEMCGNGARCFARYIQRLTGPSTRSTPASRTP
;
A
#
# COMPACT_ATOMS: atom_id res chain seq x y z
N MET A 1 -2.78 -0.34 -8.19
CA MET A 1 -1.51 -0.15 -8.95
C MET A 1 -1.13 -1.51 -9.52
N ASN A 2 -0.57 -1.59 -10.73
CA ASN A 2 -0.15 -2.87 -11.28
C ASN A 2 1.38 -2.96 -11.48
N GLY A 3 1.93 -4.15 -11.24
CA GLY A 3 3.33 -4.48 -11.46
C GLY A 3 3.44 -5.73 -12.31
N ALA A 4 3.88 -5.58 -13.56
CA ALA A 4 4.03 -6.68 -14.53
C ALA A 4 2.77 -7.56 -14.70
N GLY A 5 1.58 -6.94 -14.68
CA GLY A 5 0.30 -7.63 -14.82
C GLY A 5 -0.39 -7.97 -13.51
N ASN A 6 0.31 -7.96 -12.37
CA ASN A 6 -0.31 -8.19 -11.06
C ASN A 6 -0.90 -6.89 -10.50
N ASP A 7 -2.11 -6.90 -9.94
CA ASP A 7 -2.75 -5.75 -9.32
C ASP A 7 -2.85 -5.89 -7.79
N PHE A 8 -2.58 -4.79 -7.07
CA PHE A 8 -2.63 -4.76 -5.61
C PHE A 8 -3.50 -3.62 -5.09
N ILE A 9 -4.28 -3.92 -4.04
CA ILE A 9 -4.92 -2.92 -3.18
C ILE A 9 -3.86 -2.44 -2.19
N LEU A 10 -3.63 -1.13 -2.16
CA LEU A 10 -2.70 -0.49 -1.22
C LEU A 10 -3.50 0.42 -0.29
N ALA A 11 -3.31 0.28 1.01
CA ALA A 11 -3.94 1.16 1.98
C ALA A 11 -2.95 1.67 3.02
N ASP A 12 -3.15 2.91 3.45
CA ASP A 12 -2.39 3.51 4.53
C ASP A 12 -2.97 3.07 5.88
N ASN A 13 -2.18 2.32 6.66
CA ASN A 13 -2.53 1.87 8.00
C ASN A 13 -1.46 2.30 9.02
N ARG A 14 -0.80 3.44 8.79
CA ARG A 14 0.22 3.97 9.72
C ARG A 14 -0.34 4.25 11.12
N ALA A 15 -1.63 4.57 11.21
CA ALA A 15 -2.34 4.76 12.48
C ALA A 15 -2.73 3.46 13.18
N GLY A 16 -2.60 2.30 12.52
CA GLY A 16 -2.94 0.98 13.11
C GLY A 16 -4.43 0.78 13.41
N ASN A 17 -5.31 1.58 12.82
CA ASN A 17 -6.76 1.53 13.02
C ASN A 17 -7.47 0.53 12.10
N LEU A 18 -6.83 0.09 11.02
CA LEU A 18 -7.38 -0.90 10.11
C LEU A 18 -6.89 -2.29 10.50
N ARG A 19 -7.83 -3.15 10.92
CA ARG A 19 -7.60 -4.59 11.16
C ARG A 19 -8.51 -5.38 10.25
N LEU A 20 -7.91 -6.09 9.30
CA LEU A 20 -8.64 -6.93 8.34
C LEU A 20 -8.54 -8.39 8.77
N THR A 21 -9.67 -9.11 8.67
CA THR A 21 -9.68 -10.57 8.75
C THR A 21 -9.35 -11.19 7.38
N PRO A 22 -8.90 -12.46 7.33
CA PRO A 22 -8.69 -13.17 6.07
C PRO A 22 -9.91 -13.12 5.13
N GLU A 23 -11.12 -13.27 5.67
CA GLU A 23 -12.36 -13.29 4.90
C GLU A 23 -12.66 -11.92 4.29
N GLN A 24 -12.39 -10.84 5.04
CA GLN A 24 -12.52 -9.47 4.53
C GLN A 24 -11.54 -9.20 3.40
N VAL A 25 -10.29 -9.64 3.55
CA VAL A 25 -9.28 -9.53 2.49
C VAL A 25 -9.73 -10.30 1.25
N ALA A 26 -10.15 -11.55 1.41
CA ALA A 26 -10.60 -12.37 0.29
C ALA A 26 -11.80 -11.75 -0.43
N HIS A 27 -12.73 -11.17 0.32
CA HIS A 27 -13.86 -10.44 -0.24
C HIS A 27 -13.43 -9.20 -1.03
N LEU A 28 -12.52 -8.38 -0.47
CA LEU A 28 -11.99 -7.19 -1.14
C LEU A 28 -11.25 -7.53 -2.43
N CYS A 29 -10.45 -8.59 -2.43
CA CYS A 29 -9.69 -9.05 -3.58
C CYS A 29 -10.56 -9.75 -4.65
N HIS A 30 -11.80 -10.12 -4.35
CA HIS A 30 -12.69 -10.81 -5.28
C HIS A 30 -13.06 -9.93 -6.49
N ARG A 31 -12.67 -10.34 -7.71
CA ARG A 31 -12.79 -9.51 -8.93
C ARG A 31 -14.21 -9.10 -9.35
N GLN A 32 -15.23 -9.88 -9.00
CA GLN A 32 -16.62 -9.58 -9.38
C GLN A 32 -17.46 -8.96 -8.25
N ARG A 33 -17.01 -9.08 -7.01
CA ARG A 33 -17.82 -8.78 -5.80
C ARG A 33 -17.14 -7.82 -4.84
N GLY A 34 -15.83 -7.63 -5.00
CA GLY A 34 -15.03 -6.63 -4.32
C GLY A 34 -14.35 -5.70 -5.33
N ILE A 35 -13.20 -5.19 -4.94
CA ILE A 35 -12.40 -4.28 -5.77
C ILE A 35 -11.71 -5.05 -6.90
N GLY A 36 -11.29 -6.29 -6.64
CA GLY A 36 -10.52 -7.10 -7.57
C GLY A 36 -9.03 -6.80 -7.49
N ALA A 37 -8.25 -7.73 -6.95
CA ALA A 37 -6.80 -7.65 -6.92
C ALA A 37 -6.17 -9.03 -6.67
N ASP A 38 -4.91 -9.20 -7.05
CA ASP A 38 -4.11 -10.38 -6.71
C ASP A 38 -3.66 -10.39 -5.25
N GLY A 39 -3.68 -9.23 -4.58
CA GLY A 39 -3.44 -9.13 -3.15
C GLY A 39 -3.65 -7.74 -2.56
N LEU A 40 -3.47 -7.65 -1.25
CA LEU A 40 -3.67 -6.43 -0.47
C LEU A 40 -2.47 -6.15 0.43
N MET A 41 -1.96 -4.92 0.37
CA MET A 41 -0.81 -4.48 1.16
C MET A 41 -1.18 -3.27 2.02
N LEU A 42 -0.89 -3.36 3.31
CA LEU A 42 -1.07 -2.27 4.26
C LEU A 42 0.27 -1.64 4.60
N LEU A 43 0.34 -0.31 4.55
CA LEU A 43 1.43 0.47 5.10
C LEU A 43 1.33 0.56 6.61
N VAL A 44 2.31 0.01 7.32
CA VAL A 44 2.32 -0.03 8.79
C VAL A 44 3.64 0.51 9.34
N PRO A 45 3.69 0.98 10.59
CA PRO A 45 4.96 1.36 11.22
C PRO A 45 5.91 0.16 11.32
N CYS A 46 7.21 0.39 11.15
CA CYS A 46 8.20 -0.66 11.38
C CYS A 46 8.44 -0.82 12.90
N ALA A 47 7.90 -1.89 13.50
CA ALA A 47 8.06 -2.15 14.93
C ALA A 47 9.53 -2.29 15.38
N SER A 48 10.42 -2.72 14.48
CA SER A 48 11.85 -2.87 14.78
C SER A 48 12.65 -1.56 14.74
N GLY A 49 12.08 -0.49 14.19
CA GLY A 49 12.77 0.79 13.97
C GLY A 49 13.91 0.74 12.92
N LYS A 50 14.13 -0.40 12.27
CA LYS A 50 15.21 -0.57 11.27
C LYS A 50 14.90 0.03 9.89
N ALA A 51 13.66 0.45 9.68
CA ALA A 51 13.20 1.09 8.46
C ALA A 51 12.13 2.13 8.81
N ASP A 52 11.92 3.11 7.93
CA ASP A 52 10.89 4.14 8.12
C ASP A 52 9.48 3.53 8.18
N TRP A 53 9.26 2.49 7.38
CA TRP A 53 7.96 1.81 7.25
C TRP A 53 8.13 0.31 7.08
N ALA A 54 7.08 -0.42 7.41
CA ALA A 54 6.92 -1.84 7.11
C ALA A 54 5.61 -2.06 6.34
N TRP A 55 5.37 -3.31 5.95
CA TRP A 55 4.10 -3.69 5.37
C TRP A 55 3.47 -4.87 6.09
N GLU A 56 2.18 -5.01 5.88
CA GLU A 56 1.48 -6.27 6.00
C GLU A 56 0.97 -6.65 4.62
N PHE A 57 1.30 -7.86 4.15
CA PHE A 57 0.89 -8.33 2.83
C PHE A 57 -0.01 -9.57 2.95
N TRP A 58 -1.09 -9.54 2.18
CA TRP A 58 -2.06 -10.61 2.05
C TRP A 58 -2.25 -11.02 0.59
N ASN A 59 -2.37 -12.32 0.37
CA ASN A 59 -2.83 -12.88 -0.90
C ASN A 59 -4.34 -12.65 -1.09
N SER A 60 -4.81 -12.86 -2.32
CA SER A 60 -6.23 -12.72 -2.67
C SER A 60 -7.18 -13.71 -1.98
N ASP A 61 -6.65 -14.79 -1.41
CA ASP A 61 -7.41 -15.77 -0.62
C ASP A 61 -7.48 -15.42 0.88
N GLY A 62 -6.83 -14.32 1.31
CA GLY A 62 -6.76 -13.91 2.71
C GLY A 62 -5.62 -14.55 3.50
N SER A 63 -4.76 -15.36 2.89
CA SER A 63 -3.53 -15.85 3.53
C SER A 63 -2.46 -14.76 3.60
N ARG A 64 -1.54 -14.86 4.57
CA ARG A 64 -0.40 -13.93 4.71
C ARG A 64 0.69 -14.29 3.71
N ALA A 65 1.30 -13.28 3.12
CA ALA A 65 2.45 -13.42 2.24
C ALA A 65 3.65 -12.65 2.78
N GLU A 66 4.85 -13.22 2.67
CA GLU A 66 6.07 -12.60 3.20
C GLU A 66 6.76 -11.68 2.18
N MET A 67 6.75 -12.05 0.89
CA MET A 67 7.36 -11.24 -0.15
C MET A 67 6.75 -11.48 -1.55
N CYS A 68 6.50 -10.38 -2.26
CA CYS A 68 6.40 -10.38 -3.71
C CYS A 68 7.31 -9.27 -4.26
N GLY A 69 8.32 -9.62 -5.05
CA GLY A 69 9.26 -8.64 -5.62
C GLY A 69 8.59 -7.57 -6.50
N ASN A 70 7.42 -7.89 -7.09
CA ASN A 70 6.61 -6.92 -7.85
C ASN A 70 5.81 -6.00 -6.91
N GLY A 71 5.29 -6.54 -5.80
CA GLY A 71 4.63 -5.76 -4.75
C GLY A 71 5.57 -4.73 -4.13
N ALA A 72 6.83 -5.11 -3.87
CA ALA A 72 7.90 -4.22 -3.37
C ALA A 72 8.00 -2.90 -4.14
N ARG A 73 8.09 -2.97 -5.47
CA ARG A 73 8.25 -1.79 -6.31
C ARG A 73 7.00 -0.91 -6.32
N CYS A 74 5.82 -1.52 -6.35
CA CYS A 74 4.55 -0.78 -6.31
C CYS A 74 4.39 -0.05 -4.98
N PHE A 75 4.74 -0.71 -3.89
CA PHE A 75 4.64 -0.17 -2.55
C PHE A 75 5.59 0.98 -2.28
N ALA A 76 6.85 0.86 -2.73
CA ALA A 76 7.82 1.95 -2.62
C ALA A 76 7.32 3.24 -3.31
N ARG A 77 6.75 3.12 -4.52
CA ARG A 77 6.14 4.27 -5.22
C ARG A 77 4.92 4.84 -4.49
N TYR A 78 4.12 4.00 -3.86
CA TYR A 78 2.97 4.42 -3.07
C TYR A 78 3.41 5.21 -1.83
N ILE A 79 4.40 4.71 -1.07
CA ILE A 79 4.99 5.42 0.07
C ILE A 79 5.53 6.78 -0.38
N GLN A 80 6.31 6.82 -1.46
CA GLN A 80 6.87 8.08 -1.96
C GLN A 80 5.79 9.13 -2.26
N ARG A 81 4.63 8.72 -2.77
CA ARG A 81 3.51 9.65 -3.02
C ARG A 81 2.85 10.15 -1.74
N LEU A 82 2.83 9.34 -0.69
CA LEU A 82 2.21 9.70 0.59
C LEU A 82 3.14 10.49 1.51
N THR A 83 4.44 10.21 1.47
CA THR A 83 5.43 10.73 2.44
C THR A 83 6.52 11.58 1.79
N GLY A 84 6.64 11.57 0.46
CA GLY A 84 7.58 12.42 -0.25
C GLY A 84 7.21 13.90 -0.14
N PRO A 85 8.17 14.82 -0.36
CA PRO A 85 7.89 16.24 -0.35
C PRO A 85 6.76 16.54 -1.34
N SER A 86 5.66 17.12 -0.85
CA SER A 86 4.59 17.59 -1.73
C SER A 86 5.21 18.65 -2.62
N THR A 87 5.32 18.38 -3.92
CA THR A 87 5.61 19.43 -4.91
C THR A 87 4.37 20.31 -5.05
N ARG A 88 3.98 20.98 -3.97
CA ARG A 88 3.23 22.22 -4.08
C ARG A 88 4.27 23.25 -4.48
N SER A 89 4.32 23.50 -5.78
CA SER A 89 4.93 24.70 -6.35
C SER A 89 4.33 25.90 -5.62
N THR A 90 5.07 26.47 -4.68
CA THR A 90 4.81 27.82 -4.20
C THR A 90 4.88 28.73 -5.43
N PRO A 91 3.82 29.49 -5.78
CA PRO A 91 3.97 30.49 -6.82
C PRO A 91 4.96 31.52 -6.28
N ALA A 92 6.09 31.67 -6.98
CA ALA A 92 7.07 32.70 -6.68
C ALA A 92 6.37 34.06 -6.71
N SER A 93 6.17 34.67 -5.55
CA SER A 93 5.81 36.08 -5.44
C SER A 93 6.98 36.90 -5.99
N ARG A 94 6.88 37.29 -7.26
CA ARG A 94 7.68 38.37 -7.83
C ARG A 94 6.88 39.66 -7.75
N THR A 95 7.20 40.47 -6.75
CA THR A 95 7.08 41.92 -6.83
C THR A 95 8.29 42.48 -6.08
N PRO A 96 8.95 43.49 -6.66
CA PRO A 96 8.69 44.85 -6.19
C PRO A 96 8.06 45.73 -7.26
#